data_AF-A0AA35WWD3-F1
#
_entry.id   AF-A0AA35WWD3-F1
#
_cell.length_a   1.000
_cell.length_b   1.000
_cell.length_c   1.000
_cell.angle_alpha   90.00
_cell.angle_beta   90.00
_cell.angle_gamma   90.00
#
_symmetry.space_group_name_H-M   'P 1'
#
loop_
_entity.id
_entity.type
_entity.pdbx_description
1 polymer ?
#
loop_
_entity_poly.entity_id
_entity_poly.type
_entity_poly.pdbx_seq_one_letter_code
_entity_poly.pdbx_strand_id
1 'polypeptide(L)'
;MVQGIIAGGDVALRRSVEGEEDKPESGACAVQKRQLTPQDVLVGIASSGRTPYVIGALREAHAIGATTILLCCVPPPEQLKGWVTHFIAPIVGPEIIAGSTRLKAGTATKLVLNMLTTVSMIKLGKIYNNLMVDVHASNTKLVARSIRIVQAIIGVDAAVAEEALARAGGRAKLAIVMLAKGLNPTDANILLEEHEGFLRQILD
;
A
#
# COMPACT_ATOMS: atom_id res chain seq x y z
N MET A 1 1.07 2.72 6.92
CA MET A 1 2.46 2.92 6.42
C MET A 1 2.84 1.66 5.64
N VAL A 2 3.44 1.77 4.45
CA VAL A 2 3.81 0.62 3.59
C VAL A 2 5.30 0.73 3.28
N GLN A 3 6.05 -0.36 3.42
CA GLN A 3 7.51 -0.37 3.26
C GLN A 3 7.95 -1.42 2.23
N GLY A 4 8.93 -1.06 1.39
CA GLY A 4 9.61 -1.99 0.50
C GLY A 4 10.96 -2.41 1.07
N ILE A 5 11.29 -3.69 0.93
CA ILE A 5 12.58 -4.26 1.33
C ILE A 5 13.05 -5.14 0.16
N ILE A 6 14.35 -5.10 -0.13
CA ILE A 6 14.97 -5.84 -1.23
C ILE A 6 16.27 -6.48 -0.74
N ALA A 7 16.55 -7.71 -1.18
CA ALA A 7 17.82 -8.39 -0.93
C ALA A 7 18.98 -7.52 -1.48
N GLY A 8 20.05 -7.35 -0.69
CA GLY A 8 21.15 -6.43 -1.02
C GLY A 8 20.89 -4.95 -0.74
N GLY A 9 19.71 -4.57 -0.23
CA GLY A 9 19.41 -3.21 0.22
C GLY A 9 19.31 -2.18 -0.91
N ASP A 10 19.45 -0.89 -0.59
CA ASP A 10 19.20 0.22 -1.54
C ASP A 10 20.02 0.15 -2.84
N VAL A 11 21.22 -0.42 -2.79
CA VAL A 11 22.05 -0.61 -3.99
C VAL A 11 21.34 -1.51 -5.02
N ALA A 12 20.61 -2.52 -4.54
CA ALA A 12 19.85 -3.47 -5.36
C ALA A 12 18.73 -2.82 -6.18
N LEU A 13 18.29 -1.60 -5.83
CA LEU A 13 17.29 -0.87 -6.60
C LEU A 13 17.77 -0.45 -7.99
N ARG A 14 19.10 -0.33 -8.17
CA ARG A 14 19.70 0.12 -9.43
C ARG A 14 20.66 -0.88 -10.03
N ARG A 15 21.26 -1.75 -9.20
CA ARG A 15 22.26 -2.73 -9.61
C ARG A 15 22.05 -4.02 -8.86
N SER A 16 21.90 -5.13 -9.57
CA SER A 16 21.77 -6.44 -8.93
C SER A 16 22.98 -6.72 -8.03
N VAL A 17 22.71 -7.26 -6.85
CA VAL A 17 23.74 -7.71 -5.89
C VAL A 17 23.71 -9.23 -5.90
N GLU A 18 24.71 -9.84 -6.54
CA GLU A 18 24.75 -11.29 -6.74
C GLU A 18 24.84 -12.05 -5.40
N GLY A 19 24.10 -13.16 -5.29
CA GLY A 19 24.12 -14.06 -4.15
C GLY A 19 23.36 -13.59 -2.89
N GLU A 20 22.84 -12.35 -2.84
CA GLU A 20 22.04 -11.90 -1.70
C GLU A 20 20.67 -12.59 -1.62
N GLU A 21 20.12 -13.02 -2.75
CA GLU A 21 18.85 -13.74 -2.79
C GLU A 21 18.94 -15.16 -2.21
N ASP A 22 20.15 -15.72 -2.14
CA ASP A 22 20.43 -17.07 -1.63
C ASP A 22 20.65 -17.12 -0.11
N LYS A 23 20.59 -15.97 0.58
CA LYS A 23 20.87 -15.85 2.02
C LYS A 23 19.58 -15.74 2.84
N PRO A 24 19.05 -16.85 3.41
CA PRO A 24 17.85 -16.79 4.25
C PRO A 24 18.05 -15.95 5.52
N GLU A 25 19.23 -15.97 6.12
CA GLU A 25 19.58 -15.18 7.29
C GLU A 25 19.54 -13.66 7.02
N SER A 26 19.92 -13.22 5.81
CA SER A 26 19.78 -11.83 5.40
C SER A 26 18.30 -11.40 5.35
N GLY A 27 17.40 -12.30 4.94
CA GLY A 27 15.96 -12.07 4.95
C GLY A 27 15.39 -11.93 6.36
N ALA A 28 15.75 -12.84 7.26
CA ALA A 28 15.36 -12.76 8.67
C ALA A 28 15.89 -11.50 9.35
N CYS A 29 17.16 -11.15 9.12
CA CYS A 29 17.76 -9.93 9.64
C CYS A 29 17.04 -8.66 9.14
N ALA A 30 16.58 -8.65 7.89
CA ALA A 30 15.83 -7.53 7.34
C ALA A 30 14.48 -7.33 8.04
N VAL A 31 13.80 -8.42 8.43
CA VAL A 31 12.57 -8.39 9.23
C VAL A 31 12.85 -7.84 10.63
N GLN A 32 13.86 -8.37 11.31
CA GLN A 32 14.25 -7.94 12.66
C GLN A 32 14.63 -6.46 12.72
N LYS A 33 15.40 -5.97 11.74
CA LYS A 33 15.79 -4.55 11.65
C LYS A 33 14.60 -3.60 11.53
N ARG A 34 13.47 -4.07 10.99
CA ARG A 34 12.23 -3.29 10.87
C ARG A 34 11.32 -3.43 12.08
N GLN A 35 11.74 -4.16 13.11
CA GLN A 35 11.01 -4.34 14.37
C GLN A 35 9.57 -4.82 14.11
N LEU A 36 9.44 -5.80 13.21
CA LEU A 36 8.14 -6.36 12.85
C LEU A 36 7.42 -6.90 14.09
N THR A 37 6.11 -6.67 14.17
CA THR A 37 5.24 -7.06 15.28
C THR A 37 4.13 -8.00 14.80
N PRO A 38 3.39 -8.66 15.71
CA PRO A 38 2.22 -9.46 15.34
C PRO A 38 1.11 -8.66 14.61
N GLN A 39 1.10 -7.33 14.72
CA GLN A 39 0.12 -6.46 14.05
C GLN A 39 0.49 -6.16 12.60
N ASP A 40 1.72 -6.52 12.18
CA ASP A 40 2.21 -6.30 10.84
C ASP A 40 1.87 -7.46 9.89
N VAL A 41 1.93 -7.17 8.60
CA VAL A 41 1.78 -8.15 7.51
C VAL A 41 3.05 -8.15 6.67
N LEU A 42 3.69 -9.31 6.53
CA LEU A 42 4.81 -9.49 5.61
C LEU A 42 4.36 -10.16 4.31
N VAL A 43 4.55 -9.47 3.19
CA VAL A 43 4.35 -10.02 1.84
C VAL A 43 5.69 -10.40 1.24
N GLY A 44 6.01 -11.69 1.22
CA GLY A 44 7.17 -12.24 0.53
C GLY A 44 6.90 -12.36 -0.96
N ILE A 45 7.79 -11.81 -1.79
CA ILE A 45 7.62 -11.77 -3.25
C ILE A 45 8.72 -12.58 -3.90
N ALA A 46 8.37 -13.73 -4.47
CA ALA A 46 9.31 -14.56 -5.22
C ALA A 46 8.55 -15.27 -6.35
N SER A 47 8.80 -14.90 -7.61
CA SER A 47 8.13 -15.52 -8.76
C SER A 47 8.31 -17.04 -8.79
N SER A 48 9.48 -17.52 -8.36
CA SER A 48 9.84 -18.94 -8.27
C SER A 48 9.21 -19.66 -7.08
N GLY A 49 8.67 -18.93 -6.09
CA GLY A 49 8.18 -19.47 -4.82
C GLY A 49 9.26 -20.02 -3.88
N ARG A 50 10.54 -20.00 -4.28
CA ARG A 50 11.62 -20.73 -3.57
C ARG A 50 12.85 -19.90 -3.21
N THR A 51 12.83 -18.59 -3.42
CA THR A 51 13.99 -17.71 -3.16
C THR A 51 14.35 -17.72 -1.66
N PRO A 52 15.57 -18.16 -1.27
CA PRO A 52 15.94 -18.35 0.14
C PRO A 52 15.79 -17.10 1.02
N TYR A 53 16.20 -15.92 0.54
CA TYR A 53 16.02 -14.65 1.23
C TYR A 53 14.56 -14.41 1.63
N VAL A 54 13.62 -14.65 0.71
CA VAL A 54 12.19 -14.45 0.93
C VAL A 54 11.63 -15.48 1.92
N ILE A 55 12.05 -16.75 1.80
CA ILE A 55 11.66 -17.81 2.73
C ILE A 55 12.16 -17.49 4.15
N GLY A 56 13.41 -17.04 4.28
CA GLY A 56 13.99 -16.64 5.57
C GLY A 56 13.23 -15.50 6.22
N ALA A 57 12.86 -14.46 5.45
CA ALA A 57 12.03 -13.37 5.93
C ALA A 57 10.64 -13.83 6.37
N LEU A 58 9.96 -14.65 5.56
CA LEU A 58 8.63 -15.18 5.91
C LEU A 58 8.69 -16.04 7.18
N ARG A 59 9.74 -16.85 7.35
CA ARG A 59 9.91 -17.71 8.53
C ARG A 59 10.09 -16.89 9.80
N GLU A 60 10.89 -15.84 9.74
CA GLU A 60 11.08 -14.91 10.85
C GLU A 60 9.77 -14.20 11.21
N ALA A 61 9.04 -13.67 10.21
CA ALA A 61 7.76 -13.02 10.45
C ALA A 61 6.72 -13.98 11.07
N HIS A 62 6.69 -15.24 10.62
CA HIS A 62 5.85 -16.26 11.24
C HIS A 62 6.23 -16.52 12.70
N ALA A 63 7.52 -16.64 13.01
CA ALA A 63 7.99 -16.85 14.39
C ALA A 63 7.62 -15.68 15.33
N ILE A 64 7.58 -14.46 14.80
CA ILE A 64 7.09 -13.26 15.51
C ILE A 64 5.56 -13.30 15.73
N GLY A 65 4.83 -14.08 14.93
CA GLY A 65 3.36 -14.13 14.94
C GLY A 65 2.70 -13.12 13.99
N ALA A 66 3.47 -12.51 13.08
CA ALA A 66 2.94 -11.63 12.04
C ALA A 66 2.20 -12.43 10.96
N THR A 67 1.26 -11.78 10.27
CA THR A 67 0.60 -12.41 9.12
C THR A 67 1.57 -12.53 7.95
N THR A 68 1.68 -13.71 7.35
CA THR A 68 2.62 -13.99 6.26
C THR A 68 1.89 -14.29 4.95
N ILE A 69 2.30 -13.64 3.87
CA ILE A 69 1.74 -13.82 2.54
C ILE A 69 2.88 -14.15 1.57
N LEU A 70 2.78 -15.26 0.83
CA LEU A 70 3.68 -15.53 -0.30
C LEU A 70 3.00 -15.16 -1.62
N LEU A 71 3.58 -14.21 -2.34
CA LEU A 71 3.24 -13.87 -3.72
C LEU A 71 4.24 -14.55 -4.67
N CYS A 72 3.75 -15.52 -5.45
CA CYS A 72 4.55 -16.29 -6.40
C CYS A 72 3.79 -16.52 -7.71
N CYS A 73 4.45 -17.07 -8.74
CA CYS A 73 3.83 -17.34 -10.05
C CYS A 73 3.92 -18.83 -10.43
N VAL A 74 4.01 -19.67 -9.40
CA VAL A 74 4.06 -21.14 -9.47
C VAL A 74 3.04 -21.70 -8.48
N PRO A 75 2.63 -22.97 -8.61
CA PRO A 75 1.83 -23.62 -7.57
C PRO A 75 2.50 -23.46 -6.19
N PRO A 76 1.73 -23.09 -5.15
CA PRO A 76 2.27 -22.89 -3.80
C PRO A 76 3.14 -24.07 -3.32
N PRO A 77 4.36 -23.82 -2.81
CA PRO A 77 5.21 -24.89 -2.33
C PRO A 77 4.63 -25.56 -1.08
N GLU A 78 4.45 -26.89 -1.13
CA GLU A 78 3.80 -27.67 -0.05
C GLU A 78 4.47 -27.46 1.32
N GLN A 79 5.81 -27.39 1.33
CA GLN A 79 6.63 -27.21 2.53
C GLN A 79 6.39 -25.89 3.28
N LEU A 80 5.71 -24.92 2.66
CA LEU A 80 5.44 -23.61 3.27
C LEU A 80 4.02 -23.53 3.86
N LYS A 81 3.11 -24.46 3.55
CA LYS A 81 1.69 -24.39 3.95
C LYS A 81 1.46 -24.45 5.46
N GLY A 82 2.43 -24.95 6.24
CA GLY A 82 2.32 -25.04 7.70
C GLY A 82 2.51 -23.71 8.44
N TRP A 83 3.06 -22.69 7.78
CA TRP A 83 3.47 -21.44 8.46
C TRP A 83 3.33 -20.17 7.61
N VAL A 84 3.08 -20.28 6.30
CA VAL A 84 2.62 -19.16 5.47
C VAL A 84 1.10 -19.06 5.55
N THR A 85 0.58 -17.93 6.04
CA THR A 85 -0.86 -17.72 6.27
C THR A 85 -1.66 -17.70 4.97
N HIS A 86 -1.17 -17.00 3.95
CA HIS A 86 -1.85 -16.86 2.66
C HIS A 86 -0.91 -17.02 1.47
N PHE A 87 -1.42 -17.64 0.41
CA PHE A 87 -0.73 -17.73 -0.87
C PHE A 87 -1.49 -16.96 -1.94
N ILE A 88 -0.78 -16.09 -2.65
CA ILE A 88 -1.28 -15.42 -3.86
C ILE A 88 -0.43 -15.93 -5.02
N ALA A 89 -1.02 -16.79 -5.85
CA ALA A 89 -0.30 -17.53 -6.88
C ALA A 89 -0.92 -17.37 -8.28
N PRO A 90 -0.86 -16.17 -8.91
CA PRO A 90 -1.27 -16.01 -10.30
C PRO A 90 -0.34 -16.81 -11.23
N ILE A 91 -0.82 -17.95 -11.71
CA ILE A 91 -0.06 -18.83 -12.62
C ILE A 91 -0.08 -18.25 -14.03
N VAL A 92 1.02 -17.62 -14.44
CA VAL A 92 1.14 -16.93 -15.74
C VAL A 92 1.67 -17.82 -16.87
N GLY A 93 2.06 -19.07 -16.57
CA GLY A 93 2.67 -20.01 -17.51
C GLY A 93 4.10 -19.63 -17.94
N PRO A 94 4.71 -20.39 -18.87
CA PRO A 94 6.08 -20.19 -19.33
C PRO A 94 6.32 -18.81 -19.93
N GLU A 95 7.45 -18.20 -19.63
CA GLU A 95 7.85 -16.91 -20.21
C GLU A 95 8.31 -17.06 -21.67
N ILE A 96 8.14 -16.01 -22.48
CA ILE A 96 8.57 -16.00 -23.89
C ILE A 96 10.09 -16.16 -24.02
N ILE A 97 10.84 -15.59 -23.08
CA ILE A 97 12.25 -15.89 -22.85
C ILE A 97 12.30 -16.78 -21.62
N ALA A 98 12.71 -18.04 -21.78
CA ALA A 98 12.74 -19.02 -20.70
C ALA A 98 13.46 -18.45 -19.47
N GLY A 99 12.77 -18.45 -18.32
CA GLY A 99 13.29 -17.95 -17.05
C GLY A 99 13.26 -16.42 -16.86
N SER A 100 12.90 -15.62 -17.87
CA SER A 100 12.84 -14.16 -17.75
C SER A 100 11.56 -13.68 -17.04
N THR A 101 11.45 -13.98 -15.75
CA THR A 101 10.28 -13.71 -14.90
C THR A 101 9.98 -12.22 -14.70
N ARG A 102 10.89 -11.32 -15.07
CA ARG A 102 10.61 -9.87 -15.12
C ARG A 102 9.47 -9.49 -16.07
N LEU A 103 9.06 -10.40 -16.97
CA LEU A 103 8.01 -10.20 -17.96
C LEU A 103 6.61 -10.44 -17.36
N LYS A 104 5.97 -11.59 -17.62
CA LYS A 104 4.59 -11.84 -17.19
C LYS A 104 4.49 -11.94 -15.67
N ALA A 105 5.41 -12.66 -15.02
CA ALA A 105 5.37 -12.83 -13.56
C ALA A 105 5.60 -11.48 -12.83
N GLY A 106 6.52 -10.65 -13.30
CA GLY A 106 6.72 -9.29 -12.82
C GLY A 106 5.48 -8.40 -13.03
N THR A 107 4.83 -8.50 -14.18
CA THR A 107 3.58 -7.77 -14.46
C THR A 107 2.45 -8.20 -13.52
N ALA A 108 2.26 -9.51 -13.34
CA ALA A 108 1.25 -10.04 -12.42
C ALA A 108 1.52 -9.60 -10.98
N THR A 109 2.78 -9.65 -10.55
CA THR A 109 3.23 -9.17 -9.23
C THR A 109 2.82 -7.71 -9.02
N LYS A 110 3.11 -6.83 -9.99
CA LYS A 110 2.72 -5.42 -9.92
C LYS A 110 1.19 -5.24 -9.76
N LEU A 111 0.40 -5.99 -10.53
CA LEU A 111 -1.06 -5.88 -10.45
C LEU A 111 -1.59 -6.30 -9.07
N VAL A 112 -1.08 -7.41 -8.53
CA VAL A 112 -1.45 -7.87 -7.18
C VAL A 112 -1.07 -6.83 -6.12
N LEU A 113 0.16 -6.30 -6.13
CA LEU A 113 0.60 -5.30 -5.14
C LEU A 113 -0.22 -4.00 -5.23
N ASN A 114 -0.58 -3.58 -6.44
CA ASN A 114 -1.50 -2.47 -6.66
C ASN A 114 -2.87 -2.76 -6.04
N MET A 115 -3.41 -3.97 -6.20
CA MET A 115 -4.70 -4.35 -5.63
C MET A 115 -4.65 -4.35 -4.10
N LEU A 116 -3.64 -5.01 -3.50
CA LEU A 116 -3.48 -5.06 -2.04
C LEU A 116 -3.47 -3.67 -1.44
N THR A 117 -2.58 -2.80 -1.91
CA THR A 117 -2.44 -1.44 -1.38
C THR A 117 -3.69 -0.59 -1.65
N THR A 118 -4.26 -0.65 -2.85
CA THR A 118 -5.44 0.17 -3.21
C THR A 118 -6.67 -0.24 -2.40
N VAL A 119 -6.97 -1.54 -2.31
CA VAL A 119 -8.14 -2.05 -1.57
C VAL A 119 -7.99 -1.77 -0.08
N SER A 120 -6.80 -1.95 0.49
CA SER A 120 -6.54 -1.58 1.90
C SER A 120 -6.78 -0.09 2.13
N MET A 121 -6.30 0.80 1.25
CA MET A 121 -6.50 2.24 1.41
C MET A 121 -7.98 2.65 1.24
N ILE A 122 -8.74 1.96 0.38
CA ILE A 122 -10.20 2.12 0.30
C ILE A 122 -10.85 1.74 1.63
N LYS A 123 -10.47 0.59 2.19
CA LYS A 123 -10.98 0.09 3.48
C LYS A 123 -10.57 0.96 4.67
N LEU A 124 -9.52 1.77 4.54
CA LEU A 124 -9.08 2.76 5.54
C LEU A 124 -9.66 4.18 5.30
N GLY A 125 -10.73 4.29 4.51
CA GLY A 125 -11.43 5.57 4.28
C GLY A 125 -10.62 6.61 3.51
N LYS A 126 -9.53 6.23 2.82
CA LYS A 126 -8.69 7.17 2.04
C LYS A 126 -9.31 7.59 0.71
N ILE A 127 -10.36 6.89 0.30
CA ILE A 127 -11.12 7.09 -0.93
C ILE A 127 -12.59 7.37 -0.57
N TYR A 128 -13.22 8.32 -1.26
CA TYR A 128 -14.68 8.51 -1.24
C TYR A 128 -15.20 8.31 -2.66
N ASN A 129 -16.15 7.39 -2.84
CA ASN A 129 -16.56 6.88 -4.15
C ASN A 129 -15.35 6.37 -4.95
N ASN A 130 -14.93 7.09 -5.99
CA ASN A 130 -13.72 6.82 -6.79
C ASN A 130 -12.66 7.94 -6.68
N LEU A 131 -12.82 8.86 -5.73
CA LEU A 131 -11.96 10.02 -5.53
C LEU A 131 -10.98 9.81 -4.37
N MET A 132 -9.70 10.07 -4.62
CA MET A 132 -8.64 10.03 -3.61
C MET A 132 -8.69 11.31 -2.76
N VAL A 133 -9.53 11.28 -1.73
CA VAL A 133 -9.81 12.44 -0.86
C VAL A 133 -8.72 12.72 0.16
N ASP A 134 -7.91 11.72 0.52
CA ASP A 134 -6.78 11.89 1.44
C ASP A 134 -5.51 12.37 0.70
N VAL A 135 -5.67 13.43 -0.08
CA VAL A 135 -4.59 14.08 -0.83
C VAL A 135 -4.14 15.35 -0.12
N HIS A 136 -2.83 15.49 0.04
CA HIS A 136 -2.20 16.72 0.52
C HIS A 136 -1.72 17.54 -0.68
N ALA A 137 -2.20 18.77 -0.80
CA ALA A 137 -1.89 19.66 -1.90
C ALA A 137 -0.48 20.26 -1.81
N SER A 138 0.56 19.47 -2.10
CA SER A 138 1.97 19.89 -1.98
C SER A 138 2.59 20.50 -3.24
N ASN A 139 1.87 20.55 -4.35
CA ASN A 139 2.30 21.17 -5.61
C ASN A 139 1.10 21.63 -6.43
N THR A 140 1.32 22.46 -7.45
CA THR A 140 0.27 23.07 -8.28
C THR A 140 -0.69 22.04 -8.88
N LYS A 141 -0.18 20.89 -9.34
CA LYS A 141 -1.01 19.80 -9.88
C LYS A 141 -1.92 19.22 -8.80
N LEU A 142 -1.40 18.98 -7.60
CA LEU A 142 -2.18 18.43 -6.49
C LEU A 142 -3.17 19.46 -5.92
N VAL A 143 -2.83 20.75 -5.89
CA VAL A 143 -3.79 21.83 -5.55
C VAL A 143 -4.98 21.80 -6.51
N ALA A 144 -4.72 21.86 -7.82
CA ALA A 144 -5.77 21.82 -8.83
C ALA A 144 -6.62 20.54 -8.76
N ARG A 145 -5.99 19.40 -8.43
CA ARG A 145 -6.71 18.13 -8.21
C ARG A 145 -7.59 18.19 -6.96
N SER A 146 -7.08 18.71 -5.85
CA SER A 146 -7.83 18.84 -4.59
C SER A 146 -9.05 19.74 -4.76
N ILE A 147 -8.91 20.88 -5.45
CA ILE A 147 -10.04 21.76 -5.78
C ILE A 147 -11.12 20.99 -6.54
N ARG A 148 -10.75 20.30 -7.64
CA ARG A 148 -11.72 19.49 -8.41
C ARG A 148 -12.41 18.40 -7.57
N ILE A 149 -11.70 17.78 -6.64
CA ILE A 149 -12.27 16.77 -5.74
C ILE A 149 -13.32 17.41 -4.81
N VAL A 150 -13.00 18.56 -4.20
CA VAL A 150 -13.93 19.30 -3.33
C VAL A 150 -15.18 19.70 -4.12
N GLN A 151 -15.01 20.26 -5.32
CA GLN A 151 -16.13 20.65 -6.19
C GLN A 151 -16.99 19.44 -6.58
N ALA A 152 -16.38 18.31 -6.95
CA ALA A 152 -17.09 17.12 -7.36
C ALA A 152 -17.94 16.48 -6.25
N ILE A 153 -17.54 16.66 -4.99
CA ILE A 153 -18.25 16.08 -3.82
C ILE A 153 -19.29 17.05 -3.26
N ILE A 154 -18.95 18.34 -3.14
CA ILE A 154 -19.82 19.33 -2.48
C ILE A 154 -20.71 20.08 -3.48
N GLY A 155 -20.29 20.23 -4.74
CA GLY A 155 -21.03 20.99 -5.75
C GLY A 155 -20.80 22.51 -5.69
N VAL A 156 -19.67 22.96 -5.13
CA VAL A 156 -19.29 24.38 -5.08
C VAL A 156 -18.44 24.81 -6.27
N ASP A 157 -18.38 26.12 -6.47
CA ASP A 157 -17.49 26.81 -7.38
C ASP A 157 -16.03 26.78 -6.90
N ALA A 158 -15.12 27.03 -7.84
CA ALA A 158 -13.69 26.82 -7.63
C ALA A 158 -13.11 27.75 -6.55
N ALA A 159 -13.60 28.99 -6.47
CA ALA A 159 -13.17 29.98 -5.49
C ALA A 159 -13.47 29.53 -4.06
N VAL A 160 -14.69 29.03 -3.80
CA VAL A 160 -15.09 28.50 -2.48
C VAL A 160 -14.28 27.25 -2.13
N ALA A 161 -14.05 26.36 -3.09
CA ALA A 161 -13.23 25.17 -2.88
C ALA A 161 -11.76 25.52 -2.58
N GLU A 162 -11.20 26.53 -3.25
CA GLU A 162 -9.84 27.01 -3.03
C GLU A 162 -9.67 27.64 -1.64
N GLU A 163 -10.62 28.48 -1.22
CA GLU A 163 -10.62 29.08 0.11
C GLU A 163 -10.72 28.01 1.21
N ALA A 164 -11.65 27.07 1.08
CA ALA A 164 -11.80 25.97 2.02
C ALA A 164 -10.55 25.10 2.09
N LEU A 165 -9.92 24.82 0.94
CA LEU A 165 -8.67 24.06 0.88
C LEU A 165 -7.52 24.79 1.58
N ALA A 166 -7.42 26.12 1.40
CA ALA A 166 -6.42 26.94 2.08
C ALA A 166 -6.63 26.92 3.61
N ARG A 167 -7.87 27.11 4.07
CA ARG A 167 -8.23 27.03 5.51
C ARG A 167 -8.00 25.65 6.10
N ALA A 168 -8.13 24.59 5.29
CA ALA A 168 -7.84 23.21 5.67
C ALA A 168 -6.35 22.84 5.58
N GLY A 169 -5.46 23.79 5.30
CA GLY A 169 -4.01 23.54 5.17
C GLY A 169 -3.66 22.61 4.01
N GLY A 170 -4.42 22.65 2.92
CA GLY A 170 -4.18 21.80 1.74
C GLY A 170 -4.75 20.38 1.85
N ARG A 171 -5.50 20.05 2.91
CA ARG A 171 -6.13 18.74 3.12
C ARG A 171 -7.54 18.72 2.50
N ALA A 172 -7.68 18.08 1.33
CA ALA A 172 -8.96 18.04 0.62
C ALA A 172 -10.08 17.40 1.45
N LYS A 173 -9.80 16.29 2.15
CA LYS A 173 -10.75 15.62 3.05
C LYS A 173 -11.32 16.55 4.13
N LEU A 174 -10.47 17.37 4.75
CA LEU A 174 -10.89 18.32 5.78
C LEU A 174 -11.73 19.46 5.19
N ALA A 175 -11.32 20.01 4.04
CA ALA A 175 -12.07 21.04 3.33
C ALA A 175 -13.49 20.57 2.96
N ILE A 176 -13.65 19.31 2.54
CA ILE A 176 -14.96 18.70 2.27
C ILE A 176 -15.84 18.72 3.51
N VAL A 177 -15.33 18.29 4.67
CA VAL A 177 -16.13 18.27 5.92
C VAL A 177 -16.48 19.67 6.40
N MET A 178 -15.54 20.61 6.33
CA MET A 178 -15.78 22.02 6.65
C MET A 178 -16.95 22.59 5.84
N LEU A 179 -16.95 22.37 4.52
CA LEU A 179 -18.01 22.87 3.64
C LEU A 179 -19.34 22.13 3.85
N ALA A 180 -19.31 20.80 3.98
CA ALA A 180 -20.51 20.00 4.13
C ALA A 180 -21.27 20.28 5.45
N LYS A 181 -20.56 20.60 6.53
CA LYS A 181 -21.14 20.81 7.86
C LYS A 181 -21.11 22.26 8.34
N GLY A 182 -20.54 23.18 7.56
CA GLY A 182 -20.39 24.59 7.94
C GLY A 182 -19.46 24.79 9.15
N LEU A 183 -18.46 23.92 9.31
CA LEU A 183 -17.58 23.90 10.47
C LEU A 183 -16.26 24.63 10.22
N ASN A 184 -15.65 25.12 11.30
CA ASN A 184 -14.26 25.59 11.26
C ASN A 184 -13.28 24.39 11.15
N PRO A 185 -11.99 24.62 10.80
CA PRO A 185 -11.02 23.54 10.62
C PRO A 185 -10.84 22.63 11.84
N THR A 186 -10.92 23.18 13.06
CA THR A 186 -10.72 22.43 14.30
C THR A 186 -11.89 21.46 14.51
N ASP A 187 -13.12 21.97 14.49
CA ASP A 187 -14.32 21.17 14.71
C ASP A 187 -14.51 20.12 13.59
N ALA A 188 -14.20 20.49 12.34
CA ALA A 188 -14.22 19.56 11.22
C ALA A 188 -13.17 18.45 11.36
N ASN A 189 -12.00 18.72 11.96
CA ASN A 189 -10.98 17.71 12.20
C ASN A 189 -11.39 16.76 13.35
N ILE A 190 -12.01 17.30 14.41
CA ILE A 190 -12.58 16.47 15.49
C ILE A 190 -13.63 15.52 14.92
N LEU A 191 -14.59 16.05 14.15
CA LEU A 191 -15.64 15.23 13.52
C LEU A 191 -15.07 14.15 12.59
N LEU A 192 -13.99 14.47 11.86
CA LEU A 192 -13.28 13.49 11.05
C LEU A 192 -12.64 12.38 11.88
N GLU A 193 -12.03 12.71 13.02
CA GLU A 193 -11.41 11.74 13.92
C GLU A 193 -12.44 10.84 14.59
N GLU A 194 -13.58 11.38 15.02
CA GLU A 194 -14.71 10.63 15.58
C GLU A 194 -15.25 9.56 14.62
N HIS A 195 -15.17 9.81 13.31
CA HIS A 195 -15.61 8.89 12.26
C HIS A 195 -14.43 8.17 11.58
N GLU A 196 -13.27 8.09 12.25
CA GLU A 196 -12.05 7.41 11.76
C GLU A 196 -11.60 7.85 10.34
N GLY A 197 -11.98 9.05 9.93
CA GLY A 197 -11.69 9.63 8.62
C GLY A 197 -12.56 9.12 7.46
N PHE A 198 -13.66 8.39 7.73
CA PHE A 198 -14.61 7.93 6.71
C PHE A 198 -15.61 9.02 6.34
N LEU A 199 -15.37 9.71 5.22
CA LEU A 199 -16.27 10.77 4.73
C LEU A 199 -17.72 10.29 4.55
N ARG A 200 -17.95 9.04 4.17
CA ARG A 200 -19.31 8.52 3.95
C ARG A 200 -20.17 8.59 5.20
N GLN A 201 -19.59 8.37 6.38
CA GLN A 201 -20.34 8.44 7.65
C GLN A 201 -20.67 9.87 8.07
N ILE A 202 -20.00 10.86 7.46
CA ILE A 202 -20.19 12.28 7.76
C ILE A 202 -21.16 12.89 6.74
N LEU A 203 -21.05 12.53 5.47
CA LEU A 203 -21.78 13.16 4.37
C LEU A 203 -23.15 12.54 4.11
N ASP A 204 -23.29 11.23 4.31
CA ASP A 204 -24.54 10.49 4.12
C ASP A 204 -25.30 10.40 5.47
#